data_AF-A0A845R9L1-F1
#
_entry.id   AF-A0A845R9L1-F1
#
_cell.length_a   1.000
_cell.length_b   1.000
_cell.length_c   1.000
_cell.angle_alpha   90.00
_cell.angle_beta   90.00
_cell.angle_gamma   90.00
#
_symmetry.space_group_name_H-M   'P 1'
#
loop_
_entity.id
_entity.type
_entity.pdbx_description
1 polymer ?
#
loop_
_entity_poly.entity_id
_entity_poly.type
_entity_poly.pdbx_seq_one_letter_code
_entity_poly.pdbx_strand_id
1 'polypeptide(L)'
;MKKVRLTVRLTAALLTLTLLPVPVLAAAPPTSAVRVSSYKGSTLEVGERSGLIIGPSGTEYTVTSSDPDTVLVEQIMGFWVAVAKTEGTAEITAANRAGESGTLTLTVGSDTPAAPTTPAIEDSTSQPENLDVRQELIQLINQTRRAN
;
A
#
# COMPACT_ATOMS: atom_id res chain seq x y z
N MET A 1 -17.95 -1.28 84.64
CA MET A 1 -16.89 -0.24 84.66
C MET A 1 -16.42 -0.05 83.22
N LYS A 2 -16.80 1.07 82.57
CA LYS A 2 -15.91 2.17 82.08
C LYS A 2 -14.76 1.67 81.19
N LYS A 3 -14.42 2.17 80.00
CA LYS A 3 -14.78 3.23 79.02
C LYS A 3 -13.99 2.80 77.75
N VAL A 4 -14.24 3.21 76.51
CA VAL A 4 -13.95 4.52 75.91
C VAL A 4 -14.34 4.37 74.43
N ARG A 5 -15.12 5.32 73.90
CA ARG A 5 -15.22 5.56 72.46
C ARG A 5 -14.01 6.40 72.06
N LEU A 6 -13.17 5.93 71.13
CA LEU A 6 -12.07 6.74 70.59
C LEU A 6 -12.30 7.04 69.11
N THR A 7 -12.83 8.24 68.89
CA THR A 7 -12.87 8.95 67.62
C THR A 7 -11.45 9.22 67.15
N VAL A 8 -11.04 8.70 65.99
CA VAL A 8 -9.81 9.13 65.29
C VAL A 8 -10.20 10.05 64.14
N ARG A 9 -9.61 11.24 64.18
CA ARG A 9 -9.76 12.34 63.21
C ARG A 9 -8.77 12.17 62.06
N LEU A 10 -9.26 12.51 60.86
CA LEU A 10 -8.67 13.43 59.87
C LEU A 10 -7.21 13.22 59.43
N THR A 11 -7.01 12.81 58.18
CA THR A 11 -6.13 13.56 57.25
C THR A 11 -6.49 13.23 55.80
N ALA A 12 -7.03 14.22 55.08
CA ALA A 12 -7.21 14.15 53.64
C ALA A 12 -5.85 14.36 52.97
N ALA A 13 -5.32 13.33 52.30
CA ALA A 13 -4.18 13.47 51.41
C ALA A 13 -4.71 13.72 50.00
N LEU A 14 -4.77 14.99 49.60
CA LEU A 14 -4.99 15.39 48.20
C LEU A 14 -3.73 15.04 47.42
N LEU A 15 -3.75 13.91 46.71
CA LEU A 15 -2.69 13.52 45.78
C LEU A 15 -2.89 14.32 44.48
N THR A 16 -2.22 15.47 44.37
CA THR A 16 -2.16 16.25 43.14
C THR A 16 -1.32 15.50 42.11
N LEU A 17 -1.99 14.70 41.27
CA LEU A 17 -1.40 14.06 40.10
C LEU A 17 -1.10 15.13 39.05
N THR A 18 0.14 15.61 39.02
CA THR A 18 0.65 16.44 37.93
C THR A 18 0.64 15.64 36.63
N LEU A 19 -0.26 15.97 35.70
CA LEU A 19 -0.26 15.47 34.33
C LEU A 19 0.99 15.98 33.62
N LEU A 20 2.01 15.13 33.54
CA LEU A 20 3.14 15.34 32.64
C LEU A 20 2.69 14.95 31.22
N PRO A 21 2.74 15.85 30.22
CA PRO A 21 2.46 15.46 28.84
C PRO A 21 3.59 14.54 28.36
N VAL A 22 3.32 13.24 28.35
CA VAL A 22 4.17 12.27 27.66
C VAL A 22 4.07 12.59 26.16
N PRO A 23 5.17 12.87 25.46
CA PRO A 23 5.10 12.96 24.01
C PRO A 23 4.66 11.59 23.48
N VAL A 24 3.49 11.54 22.86
CA VAL A 24 3.06 10.40 22.06
C VAL A 24 4.04 10.32 20.90
N LEU A 25 5.02 9.44 21.02
CA LEU A 25 5.86 9.06 19.89
C LEU A 25 4.92 8.39 18.88
N ALA A 26 4.74 9.01 17.72
CA ALA A 26 4.04 8.36 16.62
C ALA A 26 4.78 7.04 16.33
N ALA A 27 4.19 5.92 16.72
CA ALA A 27 4.72 4.61 16.38
C ALA A 27 4.87 4.58 14.85
N ALA A 28 6.07 4.24 14.37
CA ALA A 28 6.23 3.89 12.97
C ALA A 28 5.13 2.86 12.64
N PRO A 29 4.42 2.98 11.51
CA PRO A 29 3.40 2.01 11.14
C PRO A 29 4.03 0.63 11.30
N PRO A 30 3.31 -0.35 11.90
CA PRO A 30 3.85 -1.68 12.07
C PRO A 30 4.35 -2.08 10.68
N THR A 31 5.64 -2.36 10.59
CA THR A 31 6.22 -2.84 9.35
C THR A 31 5.63 -4.23 9.21
N SER A 32 4.42 -4.33 8.66
CA SER A 32 3.72 -5.60 8.50
C SER A 32 4.70 -6.53 7.82
N ALA A 33 5.20 -7.52 8.58
CA ALA A 33 6.21 -8.42 8.09
C ALA A 33 5.68 -9.18 6.86
N VAL A 34 4.36 -9.37 6.85
CA VAL A 34 3.60 -9.89 5.73
C VAL A 34 3.37 -8.81 4.68
N ARG A 35 3.84 -9.09 3.46
CA ARG A 35 3.61 -8.24 2.28
C ARG A 35 2.69 -8.96 1.32
N VAL A 36 1.73 -8.22 0.75
CA VAL A 36 0.78 -8.73 -0.23
C VAL A 36 0.78 -7.80 -1.43
N SER A 37 0.96 -8.37 -2.62
CA SER A 37 0.77 -7.66 -3.88
C SER A 37 0.12 -8.57 -4.91
N SER A 38 -0.35 -7.98 -6.01
CA SER A 38 -0.94 -8.70 -7.14
C SER A 38 0.02 -8.63 -8.33
N TYR A 39 0.16 -9.72 -9.07
CA TYR A 39 1.03 -9.80 -10.24
C TYR A 39 0.68 -8.75 -11.31
N LYS A 40 -0.60 -8.43 -11.44
CA LYS A 40 -1.11 -7.43 -12.40
C LYS A 40 -1.27 -6.02 -11.84
N GLY A 41 -0.87 -5.78 -10.59
CA GLY A 41 -1.05 -4.49 -9.91
C GLY A 41 -2.35 -4.39 -9.12
N SER A 42 -2.79 -3.17 -8.81
CA SER A 42 -3.94 -2.90 -7.94
C SER A 42 -5.28 -2.78 -8.67
N THR A 43 -5.30 -2.79 -10.00
CA THR A 43 -6.52 -2.76 -10.81
C THR A 43 -6.65 -4.05 -11.62
N LEU A 44 -7.88 -4.55 -11.77
CA LEU A 44 -8.22 -5.70 -12.60
C LEU A 44 -9.49 -5.41 -13.41
N GLU A 45 -9.58 -5.86 -14.66
CA GLU A 45 -10.84 -5.84 -15.39
C GLU A 45 -11.82 -6.91 -14.87
N VAL A 46 -13.13 -6.72 -15.09
CA VAL A 46 -14.14 -7.72 -14.72
C VAL A 46 -13.88 -9.04 -15.47
N GLY A 47 -13.84 -10.15 -14.74
CA GLY A 47 -13.51 -11.48 -15.27
C GLY A 47 -12.01 -11.79 -15.31
N GLU A 48 -11.15 -10.83 -14.96
CA GLU A 48 -9.72 -11.01 -14.89
C GLU A 48 -9.28 -11.80 -13.65
N ARG A 49 -8.09 -12.41 -13.74
CA ARG A 49 -7.45 -13.11 -12.63
C ARG A 49 -6.03 -12.64 -12.45
N SER A 50 -5.59 -12.50 -11.20
CA SER A 50 -4.21 -12.14 -10.86
C SER A 50 -3.69 -13.03 -9.74
N GLY A 51 -2.47 -13.56 -9.93
CA GLY A 51 -1.76 -14.26 -8.88
C GLY A 51 -1.35 -13.29 -7.77
N LEU A 52 -1.55 -13.70 -6.52
CA LEU A 52 -1.11 -12.95 -5.35
C LEU A 52 0.32 -13.35 -4.98
N ILE A 53 1.16 -12.33 -4.78
CA ILE A 53 2.54 -12.46 -4.34
C ILE A 53 2.56 -12.11 -2.86
N ILE A 54 2.84 -13.13 -2.04
CA ILE A 54 2.79 -13.00 -0.58
C ILE A 54 4.16 -13.34 -0.01
N GLY A 55 4.68 -12.48 0.84
CA GLY A 55 5.98 -12.66 1.48
C GLY A 55 5.94 -12.46 3.00
N PRO A 56 6.93 -12.99 3.73
CA PRO A 56 8.05 -13.82 3.26
C PRO A 56 7.66 -15.21 2.72
N SER A 57 8.43 -15.74 1.77
CA SER A 57 8.26 -17.09 1.21
C SER A 57 8.52 -18.19 2.25
N GLY A 58 8.00 -19.40 2.04
CA GLY A 58 8.16 -20.53 2.98
C GLY A 58 7.23 -20.49 4.19
N THR A 59 6.35 -19.49 4.26
CA THR A 59 5.30 -19.36 5.27
C THR A 59 3.95 -19.69 4.64
N GLU A 60 3.11 -20.43 5.37
CA GLU A 60 1.73 -20.64 4.96
C GLU A 60 0.86 -19.43 5.34
N TYR A 61 0.07 -18.97 4.38
CA TYR A 61 -0.84 -17.84 4.53
C TYR A 61 -2.28 -18.26 4.29
N THR A 62 -3.18 -17.71 5.10
CA THR A 62 -4.63 -17.69 4.81
C THR A 62 -4.96 -16.35 4.17
N VAL A 63 -5.64 -16.37 3.03
CA VAL A 63 -6.00 -15.14 2.32
C VAL A 63 -7.51 -15.00 2.27
N THR A 64 -7.99 -13.79 2.59
CA THR A 64 -9.41 -13.44 2.60
C THR A 64 -9.64 -12.16 1.82
N SER A 65 -10.81 -12.06 1.18
CA SER A 65 -11.30 -10.80 0.59
C SER A 65 -12.35 -10.18 1.52
N SER A 66 -12.33 -8.86 1.65
CA SER A 66 -13.39 -8.11 2.36
C SER A 66 -14.74 -8.17 1.62
N ASP A 67 -14.71 -8.38 0.31
CA ASP A 67 -15.90 -8.49 -0.55
C ASP A 67 -15.68 -9.58 -1.62
N PRO A 68 -16.08 -10.84 -1.33
CA PRO A 68 -15.96 -11.96 -2.26
C PRO A 68 -16.87 -11.89 -3.50
N ASP A 69 -17.85 -10.98 -3.52
CA ASP A 69 -18.72 -10.75 -4.66
C ASP A 69 -18.04 -9.83 -5.70
N THR A 70 -17.22 -8.88 -5.24
CA THR A 70 -16.34 -8.05 -6.09
C THR A 70 -15.05 -8.77 -6.46
N VAL A 71 -14.30 -9.27 -5.48
CA VAL A 71 -13.05 -10.02 -5.70
C VAL A 71 -13.07 -11.32 -4.90
N LEU A 72 -13.16 -12.45 -5.59
CA LEU A 72 -13.00 -13.76 -4.97
C LEU A 72 -11.52 -14.12 -4.85
N VAL A 73 -11.14 -14.79 -3.77
CA VAL A 73 -9.80 -15.36 -3.61
C VAL A 73 -9.89 -16.87 -3.66
N GLU A 74 -9.08 -17.49 -4.52
CA GLU A 74 -9.02 -18.93 -4.72
C GLU A 74 -7.60 -19.44 -4.54
N GLN A 75 -7.46 -20.71 -4.14
CA GLN A 75 -6.16 -21.38 -4.12
C GLN A 75 -6.07 -22.36 -5.30
N ILE A 76 -5.13 -22.13 -6.20
CA ILE A 76 -4.92 -22.92 -7.41
C ILE A 76 -3.49 -23.46 -7.40
N MET A 77 -3.34 -24.79 -7.34
CA MET A 77 -2.03 -25.46 -7.31
C MET A 77 -1.09 -24.91 -6.23
N GLY A 78 -1.64 -24.51 -5.08
CA GLY A 78 -0.88 -23.95 -3.95
C GLY A 78 -0.62 -22.44 -4.03
N PHE A 79 -1.00 -21.77 -5.13
CA PHE A 79 -0.91 -20.32 -5.28
C PHE A 79 -2.24 -19.65 -5.01
N TRP A 80 -2.20 -18.47 -4.40
CA TRP A 80 -3.37 -17.64 -4.21
C TRP A 80 -3.65 -16.82 -5.46
N VAL A 81 -4.90 -16.79 -5.89
CA VAL A 81 -5.36 -16.07 -7.08
C VAL A 81 -6.57 -15.22 -6.71
N ALA A 82 -6.50 -13.92 -7.01
CA ALA A 82 -7.63 -13.02 -7.00
C ALA A 82 -8.39 -13.12 -8.32
N VAL A 83 -9.71 -13.24 -8.25
CA VAL A 83 -10.63 -13.33 -9.39
C VAL A 83 -11.60 -12.17 -9.31
N ALA A 84 -11.51 -11.26 -10.28
CA ALA A 84 -12.38 -10.11 -10.40
C ALA A 84 -13.75 -10.54 -10.94
N LYS A 85 -14.81 -10.27 -10.19
CA LYS A 85 -16.18 -10.73 -10.49
C LYS A 85 -17.10 -9.59 -10.89
N THR A 86 -17.13 -8.53 -10.10
CA THR A 86 -17.96 -7.34 -10.34
C THR A 86 -17.15 -6.09 -10.08
N GLU A 87 -17.53 -4.98 -10.70
CA GLU A 87 -16.89 -3.69 -10.46
C GLU A 87 -16.98 -3.27 -8.99
N GLY A 88 -15.93 -2.65 -8.47
CA GLY A 88 -15.85 -2.24 -7.07
C GLY A 88 -14.43 -2.27 -6.52
N THR A 89 -14.31 -2.18 -5.20
CA THR A 89 -13.01 -2.27 -4.53
C THR A 89 -13.12 -3.27 -3.38
N ALA A 90 -12.12 -4.14 -3.24
CA ALA A 90 -12.02 -5.09 -2.15
C ALA A 90 -10.62 -5.03 -1.51
N GLU A 91 -10.56 -5.20 -0.19
CA GLU A 91 -9.31 -5.39 0.51
C GLU A 91 -9.02 -6.89 0.64
N ILE A 92 -7.86 -7.29 0.14
CA ILE A 92 -7.33 -8.63 0.28
C ILE A 92 -6.39 -8.65 1.48
N THR A 93 -6.67 -9.51 2.45
CA THR A 93 -5.83 -9.70 3.64
C THR A 93 -5.16 -11.06 3.57
N ALA A 94 -3.84 -11.11 3.69
CA ALA A 94 -3.11 -12.35 3.94
C ALA A 94 -2.63 -12.38 5.39
N ALA A 95 -2.95 -13.43 6.12
CA ALA A 95 -2.53 -13.62 7.50
C ALA A 95 -1.75 -14.93 7.66
N ASN A 96 -0.65 -14.89 8.41
CA ASN A 96 0.08 -16.10 8.81
C ASN A 96 -0.54 -16.70 10.08
N ARG A 97 -0.11 -17.91 10.44
CA ARG A 97 -0.58 -18.60 11.66
C ARG A 97 -0.21 -17.88 12.97
N ALA A 98 0.79 -17.00 12.95
CA ALA A 98 1.19 -16.20 14.11
C ALA A 98 0.28 -14.97 14.32
N GLY A 99 -0.66 -14.70 13.39
CA GLY A 99 -1.57 -13.57 13.46
C GLY A 99 -1.04 -12.28 12.83
N GLU A 100 0.14 -12.31 12.20
CA GLU A 100 0.64 -11.18 11.42
C GLU A 100 -0.07 -11.17 10.06
N SER A 101 -0.44 -9.97 9.59
CA SER A 101 -1.12 -9.81 8.32
C SER A 101 -0.61 -8.64 7.50
N GLY A 102 -0.82 -8.75 6.19
CA GLY A 102 -0.62 -7.70 5.21
C GLY A 102 -1.87 -7.56 4.35
N THR A 103 -2.11 -6.36 3.84
CA THR A 103 -3.28 -6.07 3.02
C THR A 103 -2.91 -5.52 1.65
N LEU A 104 -3.81 -5.74 0.68
CA LEU A 104 -3.76 -5.20 -0.67
C LEU A 104 -5.15 -4.74 -1.07
N THR A 105 -5.30 -3.48 -1.43
CA THR A 105 -6.54 -2.99 -2.05
C THR A 105 -6.52 -3.30 -3.54
N LEU A 106 -7.55 -4.02 -4.01
CA LEU A 106 -7.79 -4.30 -5.42
C LEU A 106 -9.05 -3.58 -5.89
N THR A 107 -8.95 -2.87 -7.01
CA THR A 107 -10.08 -2.23 -7.70
C THR A 107 -10.41 -3.04 -8.95
N VAL A 108 -11.68 -3.39 -9.09
CA VAL A 108 -12.22 -4.05 -10.28
C VAL A 108 -12.98 -3.02 -11.11
N GLY A 109 -12.62 -2.90 -12.37
CA GLY A 109 -13.19 -1.94 -13.31
C GLY A 109 -12.14 -1.49 -14.33
N SER A 110 -12.56 -0.79 -15.37
CA SER A 110 -11.61 -0.24 -16.33
C SER A 110 -10.69 0.78 -15.65
N ASP A 111 -9.38 0.66 -15.91
CA ASP A 111 -8.40 1.73 -15.74
C ASP A 111 -8.74 2.86 -16.72
N THR A 112 -9.83 3.58 -16.48
CA THR A 112 -9.85 5.00 -16.84
C THR A 112 -9.32 5.71 -15.60
N PRO A 113 -7.99 5.97 -15.50
CA PRO A 113 -7.55 7.05 -14.65
C PRO A 113 -8.46 8.24 -14.94
N ALA A 114 -9.11 8.78 -13.91
CA ALA A 114 -9.64 10.12 -14.02
C ALA A 114 -8.43 10.97 -14.41
N ALA A 115 -8.36 11.34 -15.70
CA ALA A 115 -7.29 12.19 -16.18
C ALA A 115 -7.27 13.39 -15.24
N PRO A 116 -6.12 13.75 -14.65
CA PRO A 116 -6.05 15.02 -13.95
C PRO A 116 -6.55 16.05 -14.97
N THR A 117 -7.61 16.77 -14.60
CA THR A 117 -8.18 17.80 -15.47
C THR A 117 -7.10 18.87 -15.61
N THR A 118 -6.23 18.70 -16.60
CA THR A 118 -5.19 19.67 -16.93
C THR A 118 -5.92 20.93 -17.35
N PRO A 119 -5.70 22.09 -16.68
CA PRO A 119 -6.22 23.34 -17.19
C PRO A 119 -5.69 23.54 -18.61
N ALA A 120 -6.59 23.96 -19.50
CA ALA A 120 -6.35 24.08 -20.92
C ALA A 120 -5.09 24.92 -21.23
N ILE A 121 -4.22 24.34 -22.06
CA ILE A 121 -3.44 24.95 -23.13
C ILE A 121 -2.69 26.25 -22.76
N GLU A 122 -1.37 26.16 -22.61
CA GLU A 122 -0.45 27.17 -23.15
C GLU A 122 0.75 26.50 -23.85
N ASP A 123 0.76 26.69 -25.17
CA ASP A 123 1.86 26.80 -26.13
C ASP A 123 3.31 26.65 -25.62
N SER A 124 4.08 25.76 -26.25
CA SER A 124 5.50 25.95 -26.59
C SER A 124 6.03 24.78 -27.43
N THR A 125 5.88 24.93 -28.76
CA THR A 125 6.96 24.78 -29.75
C THR A 125 8.06 23.73 -29.53
N SER A 126 8.04 22.75 -30.44
CA SER A 126 9.23 22.23 -31.15
C SER A 126 10.24 21.45 -30.31
N GLN A 127 10.49 20.21 -30.71
CA GLN A 127 11.58 19.36 -30.25
C GLN A 127 12.76 19.39 -31.27
N PRO A 128 13.53 20.49 -31.42
CA PRO A 128 14.67 20.55 -32.35
C PRO A 128 15.94 19.93 -31.76
N GLU A 129 16.09 19.90 -30.44
CA GLU A 129 17.32 19.47 -29.78
C GLU A 129 17.68 17.99 -30.01
N ASN A 130 16.68 17.10 -30.18
CA ASN A 130 16.96 15.71 -30.52
C ASN A 130 17.33 15.50 -32.00
N LEU A 131 16.92 16.42 -32.90
CA LEU A 131 17.23 16.33 -34.32
C LEU A 131 18.65 16.84 -34.61
N ASP A 132 19.07 17.91 -33.95
CA ASP A 132 20.40 18.49 -34.13
C ASP A 132 21.51 17.53 -33.67
N VAL A 133 21.34 16.90 -32.50
CA VAL A 133 22.30 15.91 -31.98
C VAL A 133 22.43 14.70 -32.92
N ARG A 134 21.33 14.25 -33.53
CA ARG A 134 21.36 13.15 -34.51
C ARG A 134 22.11 13.54 -35.78
N GLN A 135 21.95 14.77 -36.26
CA GLN A 135 22.64 15.24 -37.47
C GLN A 135 24.13 15.43 -37.23
N GLU A 136 24.52 15.98 -36.09
CA GLU A 136 25.93 16.15 -35.70
C GLU A 136 26.67 14.79 -35.65
N LEU A 137 26.05 13.78 -35.02
CA LEU A 137 26.63 12.44 -34.95
C LEU A 137 26.83 11.82 -36.35
N ILE A 138 25.85 11.98 -37.25
CA ILE A 138 25.96 11.50 -38.64
C ILE A 138 27.11 12.21 -39.36
N GLN A 139 27.27 13.52 -39.17
CA GLN A 139 28.34 14.29 -39.78
C GLN A 139 29.73 13.81 -39.31
N LEU A 140 29.90 13.60 -38.00
CA LEU A 140 31.13 13.08 -37.40
C LEU A 140 31.50 11.70 -37.98
N ILE A 141 30.55 10.78 -38.05
CA ILE A 141 30.77 9.43 -38.61
C ILE A 141 31.26 9.51 -40.06
N ASN A 142 30.64 10.37 -40.86
CA ASN A 142 31.02 10.53 -42.26
C ASN A 142 32.38 11.22 -42.43
N GLN A 143 32.75 12.15 -41.55
CA GLN A 143 34.09 12.73 -41.53
C GLN A 143 35.15 11.66 -41.24
N THR A 144 34.94 10.80 -40.23
CA THR A 144 35.85 9.69 -39.92
C THR A 144 35.96 8.69 -41.07
N ARG A 145 34.85 8.40 -41.77
CA ARG A 145 34.87 7.52 -42.95
C ARG A 145 35.60 8.09 -44.14
N ARG A 146 35.58 9.42 -44.33
CA ARG A 146 36.32 10.07 -45.43
C ARG A 146 37.81 10.18 -45.15
N ALA A 147 38.22 10.10 -43.89
CA ALA A 147 39.62 10.22 -43.47
C ALA A 147 40.37 8.87 -43.44
N ASN A 148 39.66 7.74 -43.58
CA ASN A 148 40.23 6.38 -43.72
C ASN A 148 40.05 5.87 -45.14
#